data_AF-A0A9E3WUR4-F1
#
_entry.id   AF-A0A9E3WUR4-F1
#
_cell.length_a   1.000
_cell.length_b   1.000
_cell.length_c   1.000
_cell.angle_alpha   90.00
_cell.angle_beta   90.00
_cell.angle_gamma   90.00
#
_symmetry.space_group_name_H-M   'P 1'
#
loop_
_entity.id
_entity.type
_entity.pdbx_description
1 polymer ?
#
loop_
_entity_poly.entity_id
_entity_poly.type
_entity_poly.pdbx_seq_one_letter_code
_entity_poly.pdbx_strand_id
1 'polypeptide(L)'
;QRGLLDETLVVAIGEFGRSPEKGVSTSGNSNSPDGRDHWPYCYTACVAGAGIRRGAVYGQSDKTASAPLEKPVHPTELLATIYHAVGIPPSTIVYNHLNQPRELVKAEAVTGLFG
;
A
#
# COMPACT_ATOMS: atom_id res chain seq x y z
N GLN A 1 0.47 -24.41 14.64
CA GLN A 1 -0.18 -23.18 14.11
C GLN A 1 -1.37 -22.84 15.00
N ARG A 2 -1.59 -21.57 15.37
CA ARG A 2 -2.59 -21.15 16.40
C ARG A 2 -3.93 -20.64 15.86
N GLY A 3 -4.14 -20.59 14.54
CA GLY A 3 -5.38 -20.05 13.95
C GLY A 3 -5.53 -18.52 13.94
N LEU A 4 -4.67 -17.78 14.66
CA LEU A 4 -4.78 -16.31 14.80
C LEU A 4 -4.85 -15.51 13.49
N LEU A 5 -4.29 -16.04 12.40
CA LEU A 5 -4.23 -15.32 11.13
C LEU A 5 -5.62 -15.12 10.51
N ASP A 6 -6.62 -15.89 10.93
CA ASP A 6 -8.00 -15.75 10.45
C ASP A 6 -8.67 -14.47 11.00
N GLU A 7 -8.21 -13.97 12.15
CA GLU A 7 -8.71 -12.75 12.82
C GLU A 7 -7.68 -11.61 12.89
N THR A 8 -6.45 -11.84 12.42
CA THR A 8 -5.35 -10.87 12.45
C THR A 8 -4.94 -10.47 11.04
N LEU A 9 -4.99 -9.17 10.74
CA LEU A 9 -4.37 -8.62 9.55
C LEU A 9 -2.89 -8.33 9.80
N VAL A 10 -2.02 -8.83 8.92
CA VAL A 10 -0.59 -8.51 8.88
C VAL A 10 -0.32 -7.69 7.63
N VAL A 11 0.30 -6.54 7.80
CA VAL A 11 0.73 -5.65 6.71
C VAL A 11 2.22 -5.39 6.85
N ALA A 12 2.99 -5.71 5.82
CA ALA A 12 4.41 -5.37 5.73
C ALA A 12 4.62 -4.54 4.46
N ILE A 13 4.96 -3.27 4.63
CA ILE A 13 5.07 -2.27 3.56
C ILE A 13 6.14 -1.24 3.94
N GLY A 14 6.85 -0.72 2.95
CA GLY A 14 7.70 0.47 3.08
C GLY A 14 7.04 1.71 2.47
N GLU A 15 7.63 2.89 2.69
CA GLU A 15 7.05 4.16 2.22
C GLU A 15 7.31 4.43 0.72
N PHE A 16 8.38 3.86 0.17
CA PHE A 16 8.79 4.03 -1.22
C PHE A 16 9.65 2.85 -1.69
N GLY A 17 9.74 2.70 -3.01
CA GLY A 17 10.64 1.79 -3.68
C GLY A 17 12.03 2.37 -3.88
N ARG A 18 12.77 1.81 -4.83
CA ARG A 18 14.11 2.28 -5.20
C ARG A 18 14.21 2.55 -6.70
N SER A 19 14.91 3.61 -7.07
CA SER A 19 15.01 4.06 -8.47
C SER A 19 15.39 2.90 -9.38
N PRO A 20 14.70 2.62 -10.49
CA PRO A 20 14.99 1.48 -11.38
C PRO A 20 16.45 1.39 -11.80
N GLU A 21 17.07 2.55 -12.00
CA GLU A 21 18.47 2.69 -12.39
C GLU A 21 19.30 3.32 -11.24
N LYS A 22 20.57 2.92 -11.17
CA LYS A 22 21.54 3.52 -10.24
C LYS A 22 21.96 4.91 -10.72
N GLY A 23 22.40 5.75 -9.79
CA GLY A 23 22.94 7.08 -10.11
C GLY A 23 21.89 8.12 -10.54
N VAL A 24 20.62 7.73 -10.66
CA VAL A 24 19.51 8.66 -10.80
C VAL A 24 19.25 9.34 -9.45
N SER A 25 19.18 10.67 -9.44
CA SER A 25 18.69 11.45 -8.29
C SER A 25 17.40 12.16 -8.67
N THR A 26 16.34 11.81 -7.96
CA THR A 26 14.96 12.32 -8.13
C THR A 26 14.45 13.02 -6.88
N SER A 27 15.01 12.71 -5.70
CA SER A 27 14.54 13.25 -4.43
C SER A 27 15.34 14.48 -3.95
N GLY A 28 16.23 15.03 -4.78
CA GLY A 28 17.10 16.15 -4.42
C GLY A 28 18.15 15.81 -3.36
N ASN A 29 18.45 14.52 -3.16
CA ASN A 29 19.46 14.06 -2.21
C ASN A 29 20.83 13.89 -2.89
N SER A 30 21.85 13.60 -2.08
CA SER A 30 23.21 13.28 -2.53
C SER A 30 23.38 11.80 -2.89
N ASN A 31 22.54 11.26 -3.77
CA ASN A 31 22.67 9.87 -4.23
C ASN A 31 24.02 9.67 -4.96
N SER A 32 24.70 8.56 -4.66
CA SER A 32 25.93 8.16 -5.34
C SER A 32 25.62 7.62 -6.75
N PRO A 33 26.54 7.72 -7.72
CA PRO A 33 26.44 7.02 -9.00
C PRO A 33 26.19 5.50 -8.88
N ASP A 34 26.59 4.90 -7.76
CA ASP A 34 26.37 3.48 -7.46
C ASP A 34 25.12 3.18 -6.61
N GLY A 35 24.43 4.21 -6.14
CA GLY A 35 23.24 4.10 -5.29
C GLY A 35 21.93 4.13 -6.06
N ARG A 36 20.85 3.65 -5.42
CA ARG A 36 19.46 3.80 -5.89
C ARG A 36 18.71 4.78 -4.99
N ASP A 37 18.02 5.73 -5.60
CA ASP A 37 17.30 6.78 -4.90
C ASP A 37 15.91 6.33 -4.42
N HIS A 38 15.22 7.15 -3.62
CA HIS A 38 13.80 6.99 -3.28
C HIS A 38 12.92 7.00 -4.53
N TRP A 39 12.02 6.03 -4.61
CA TRP A 39 11.13 5.89 -5.76
C TRP A 39 9.69 5.65 -5.32
N PRO A 40 8.90 6.72 -5.11
CA PRO A 40 7.52 6.58 -4.62
C PRO A 40 6.56 6.05 -5.69
N TYR A 41 6.98 5.97 -6.96
CA TYR A 41 6.10 5.63 -8.07
C TYR A 41 5.77 4.13 -8.17
N CYS A 42 6.59 3.25 -7.59
CA CYS A 42 6.34 1.81 -7.63
C CYS A 42 7.04 1.10 -6.47
N TYR A 43 6.28 0.37 -5.66
CA TYR A 43 6.74 -0.45 -4.55
C TYR A 43 5.67 -1.48 -4.16
N THR A 44 6.01 -2.38 -3.24
CA THR A 44 5.18 -3.56 -2.93
C THR A 44 4.79 -3.58 -1.46
N ALA A 45 3.56 -4.03 -1.19
CA ALA A 45 3.10 -4.42 0.13
C ALA A 45 2.89 -5.94 0.18
N CYS A 46 3.24 -6.56 1.30
CA CYS A 46 2.85 -7.92 1.63
C CYS A 46 1.72 -7.87 2.66
N VAL A 47 0.58 -8.49 2.35
CA VAL A 47 -0.62 -8.48 3.19
C VAL A 47 -1.11 -9.90 3.41
N ALA A 48 -1.49 -10.25 4.64
CA ALA A 48 -1.97 -11.59 4.97
C ALA A 48 -2.97 -11.58 6.14
N GLY A 49 -3.83 -12.61 6.18
CA GLY A 49 -4.80 -12.81 7.25
C GLY A 49 -6.06 -11.98 7.10
N ALA A 50 -6.97 -12.06 8.07
CA ALA A 50 -8.26 -11.36 8.09
C ALA A 50 -9.04 -11.45 6.75
N GLY A 51 -9.11 -12.65 6.16
CA GLY A 51 -9.84 -12.90 4.90
C GLY A 51 -9.09 -12.55 3.61
N ILE A 52 -7.83 -12.12 3.69
CA ILE A 52 -6.97 -11.91 2.50
C ILE A 52 -6.65 -13.26 1.83
N ARG A 53 -6.82 -13.32 0.51
CA ARG A 53 -6.58 -14.51 -0.30
C ARG A 53 -5.11 -14.95 -0.21
N ARG A 54 -4.91 -16.22 0.10
CA ARG A 54 -3.57 -16.81 0.23
C ARG A 54 -2.93 -17.06 -1.13
N GLY A 55 -1.61 -16.89 -1.22
CA GLY A 55 -0.82 -17.25 -2.41
C GLY A 55 -1.14 -16.45 -3.67
N ALA A 56 -1.76 -15.28 -3.53
CA ALA A 56 -2.17 -14.44 -4.65
C ALA A 56 -1.16 -13.31 -4.89
N VAL A 57 -1.06 -12.89 -6.15
CA VAL A 57 -0.40 -11.65 -6.57
C VAL A 57 -1.48 -10.70 -7.10
N TYR A 58 -1.45 -9.45 -6.65
CA TYR A 58 -2.38 -8.42 -7.11
C TYR A 58 -1.61 -7.28 -7.75
N GLY A 59 -1.89 -7.04 -9.02
CA GLY A 59 -1.22 -6.04 -9.84
C GLY A 59 0.13 -6.51 -10.39
N GLN A 60 0.71 -5.66 -11.22
CA GLN A 60 1.97 -5.92 -11.91
C GLN A 60 2.67 -4.58 -12.17
N SER A 61 3.99 -4.53 -12.01
CA SER A 61 4.79 -3.40 -12.48
C SER A 61 5.11 -3.53 -13.97
N ASP A 62 5.56 -2.45 -14.58
CA ASP A 62 6.26 -2.53 -15.86
C ASP A 62 7.56 -3.37 -15.76
N LYS A 63 8.19 -3.61 -16.91
CA LYS A 63 9.41 -4.43 -17.04
C LYS A 63 10.59 -3.92 -16.20
N THR A 64 10.60 -2.63 -15.89
CA THR A 64 11.68 -1.95 -15.17
C THR A 64 11.37 -1.72 -13.69
N ALA A 65 10.17 -2.11 -13.23
CA ALA A 65 9.63 -1.76 -11.92
C ALA A 65 9.61 -0.24 -11.65
N SER A 66 9.44 0.58 -12.70
CA SER A 66 9.33 2.04 -12.60
C SER A 66 7.93 2.49 -12.21
N ALA A 67 6.89 1.82 -12.71
CA ALA A 67 5.50 2.16 -12.48
C ALA A 67 4.62 0.90 -12.43
N PRO A 68 3.46 0.95 -11.76
CA PRO A 68 2.44 -0.08 -11.90
C PRO A 68 1.86 -0.09 -13.32
N LEU A 69 1.80 -1.26 -13.93
CA LEU A 69 1.24 -1.50 -15.27
C LEU A 69 -0.20 -2.04 -15.19
N GLU A 70 -0.45 -2.99 -14.28
CA GLU A 70 -1.77 -3.60 -14.09
C GLU A 70 -2.24 -3.44 -12.65
N LYS A 71 -3.53 -3.12 -12.47
CA LYS A 71 -4.21 -2.96 -11.18
C LYS A 71 -3.38 -2.15 -10.16
N PRO A 72 -3.04 -0.88 -10.48
CA PRO A 72 -2.34 -0.02 -9.54
C PRO A 72 -3.12 0.10 -8.24
N VAL A 73 -2.41 0.16 -7.12
CA VAL A 73 -2.99 0.41 -5.80
C VAL A 73 -2.34 1.65 -5.22
N HIS A 74 -3.15 2.68 -4.98
CA HIS A 74 -2.71 3.88 -4.29
C HIS A 74 -2.61 3.62 -2.78
N PRO A 75 -1.71 4.28 -2.04
CA PRO A 75 -1.57 4.06 -0.59
C PRO A 75 -2.86 4.29 0.21
N THR A 76 -3.72 5.21 -0.24
CA THR A 76 -5.03 5.44 0.39
C THR A 76 -5.99 4.27 0.18
N GLU A 77 -5.92 3.56 -0.95
CA GLU A 77 -6.75 2.36 -1.21
C GLU A 77 -6.24 1.18 -0.36
N LEU A 78 -4.94 1.06 -0.13
CA LEU A 78 -4.40 0.10 0.82
C LEU A 78 -4.88 0.40 2.25
N LEU A 79 -4.88 1.67 2.67
CA LEU A 79 -5.42 2.06 3.98
C LEU A 79 -6.94 1.81 4.08
N ALA A 80 -7.71 2.08 3.02
CA ALA A 80 -9.13 1.71 2.95
C ALA A 80 -9.32 0.19 3.11
N THR A 81 -8.46 -0.61 2.48
CA THR A 81 -8.46 -2.07 2.58
C THR A 81 -8.19 -2.54 4.01
N ILE A 82 -7.27 -1.88 4.74
CA ILE A 82 -6.99 -2.18 6.14
C ILE A 82 -8.23 -1.91 7.00
N TYR A 83 -8.88 -0.75 6.85
CA TYR A 83 -10.11 -0.44 7.58
C TYR A 83 -11.23 -1.43 7.27
N HIS A 84 -11.41 -1.76 5.99
CA HIS A 84 -12.38 -2.76 5.55
C HIS A 84 -12.14 -4.13 6.21
N ALA A 85 -10.89 -4.60 6.24
CA ALA A 85 -10.53 -5.88 6.84
C ALA A 85 -10.84 -5.97 8.35
N VAL A 86 -10.81 -4.83 9.06
CA VAL A 86 -11.16 -4.76 10.49
C VAL A 86 -12.60 -4.32 10.74
N GLY A 87 -13.45 -4.29 9.71
CA GLY A 87 -14.88 -4.00 9.84
C GLY A 87 -15.24 -2.52 10.00
N ILE A 88 -14.33 -1.61 9.64
CA ILE A 88 -14.55 -0.16 9.72
C ILE A 88 -14.79 0.38 8.30
N PRO A 89 -15.93 1.03 8.01
CA PRO A 89 -16.14 1.69 6.73
C PRO A 89 -15.08 2.79 6.49
N PRO A 90 -14.34 2.80 5.37
CA PRO A 90 -13.33 3.84 5.11
C PRO A 90 -13.90 5.27 5.06
N SER A 91 -15.17 5.39 4.67
CA SER A 91 -15.94 6.64 4.63
C SER A 91 -16.48 7.10 6.00
N THR A 92 -16.17 6.40 7.10
CA THR A 92 -16.55 6.83 8.45
C THR A 92 -16.07 8.25 8.71
N ILE A 93 -16.98 9.12 9.14
CA ILE A 93 -16.68 10.51 9.47
C ILE A 93 -16.09 10.58 10.88
N VAL A 94 -14.91 11.19 10.98
CA VAL A 94 -14.25 11.59 12.21
C VAL A 94 -14.11 13.11 12.27
N TYR A 95 -14.11 13.66 13.48
CA TYR A 95 -13.96 15.09 13.69
C TYR A 95 -12.51 15.38 14.11
N ASN A 96 -11.89 16.36 13.44
CA ASN A 96 -10.57 16.83 13.85
C ASN A 96 -10.66 17.73 15.10
N HIS A 97 -9.51 18.23 15.57
CA HIS A 97 -9.44 19.13 16.74
C HIS A 97 -10.19 20.48 16.57
N LEU A 98 -10.58 20.84 15.34
CA LEU A 98 -11.39 22.02 15.01
C LEU A 98 -12.88 21.68 14.82
N ASN A 99 -13.29 20.46 15.16
CA ASN A 99 -14.64 19.93 14.95
C ASN A 99 -15.09 19.95 13.49
N GLN A 100 -14.16 19.81 12.54
CA GLN A 100 -14.46 19.68 11.12
C GLN A 100 -14.58 18.20 10.74
N PRO A 101 -15.62 17.81 9.99
CA PRO A 101 -15.78 16.43 9.54
C PRO A 101 -14.73 16.05 8.50
N ARG A 102 -14.15 14.87 8.65
CA ARG A 102 -13.21 14.23 7.71
C ARG A 102 -13.58 12.75 7.59
N GLU A 103 -13.55 12.19 6.38
CA GLU A 103 -13.54 10.73 6.23
C GLU A 103 -12.24 10.15 6.81
N LEU A 104 -12.27 8.94 7.36
CA LEU A 104 -11.05 8.23 7.78
C LEU A 104 -10.08 8.10 6.61
N VAL A 105 -10.59 7.70 5.45
CA VAL A 105 -9.86 7.72 4.19
C VAL A 105 -10.83 7.93 3.03
N LYS A 106 -10.44 8.82 2.10
CA LYS A 106 -11.21 9.08 0.89
C LYS A 106 -10.74 8.16 -0.24
N ALA A 107 -11.00 6.86 -0.10
CA ALA A 107 -10.69 5.83 -1.10
C ALA A 107 -11.53 4.57 -0.85
N GLU A 108 -11.67 3.75 -1.88
CA GLU A 108 -12.34 2.46 -1.80
C GLU A 108 -11.35 1.33 -1.46
N ALA A 109 -11.84 0.31 -0.76
CA ALA A 109 -11.05 -0.88 -0.46
C ALA A 109 -10.80 -1.72 -1.71
N VAL A 110 -9.61 -2.32 -1.81
CA VAL A 110 -9.23 -3.22 -2.90
C VAL A 110 -9.81 -4.61 -2.61
N THR A 111 -11.11 -4.77 -2.83
CA THR A 111 -11.86 -5.99 -2.50
C THR A 111 -11.37 -7.24 -3.24
N GLY A 112 -10.67 -7.07 -4.37
CA GLY A 112 -10.04 -8.17 -5.11
C GLY A 112 -8.93 -8.91 -4.36
N LEU A 113 -8.44 -8.36 -3.24
CA LEU A 113 -7.46 -9.00 -2.35
C LEU A 113 -8.06 -10.07 -1.44
N PHE A 114 -9.38 -10.07 -1.23
CA PHE A 114 -10.06 -11.00 -0.32
C PHE A 114 -10.57 -12.26 -1.03
N GLY A 115 -10.76 -13.33 -0.27
CA GLY A 115 -11.42 -14.57 -0.69
C GLY A 115 -10.67 -15.85 -0.37
#